data_AF-A0A0W1D2A6-F1
#
_entry.id   AF-A0A0W1D2A6-F1
#
_cell.length_a   1.000
_cell.length_b   1.000
_cell.length_c   1.000
_cell.angle_alpha   90.00
_cell.angle_beta   90.00
_cell.angle_gamma   90.00
#
_symmetry.space_group_name_H-M   'P 1'
#
loop_
_entity.id
_entity.type
_entity.pdbx_description
1 polymer ?
#
loop_
_entity_poly.entity_id
_entity_poly.type
_entity_poly.pdbx_seq_one_letter_code
_entity_poly.pdbx_strand_id
1 'polypeptide(L)' 'MASVTTPREQAETSEAARKVGGYVELLRLQDERTAIRRRGLIAKLTKNPQTGRFKYIAAS' A
#
# COMPACT_ATOMS: atom_id res chain seq x y z
N MET A 1 -10.24 -11.64 15.52
CA MET A 1 -9.95 -10.23 15.84
C MET A 1 -10.60 -9.37 14.75
N ALA A 2 -11.73 -8.73 15.05
CA ALA A 2 -12.36 -7.78 14.12
C ALA A 2 -11.76 -6.40 14.40
N SER A 3 -10.76 -5.99 13.61
CA SER A 3 -10.33 -4.59 13.61
C SER A 3 -11.43 -3.78 12.94
N VAL A 4 -12.40 -3.31 13.74
CA VAL A 4 -13.37 -2.30 13.31
C VAL A 4 -12.58 -1.00 13.18
N THR A 5 -12.04 -0.77 11.99
CA THR A 5 -11.46 0.52 11.63
C THR A 5 -12.50 1.59 11.86
N THR A 6 -12.13 2.64 12.59
CA THR A 6 -13.03 3.75 12.87
C THR A 6 -13.50 4.39 11.54
N PRO A 7 -14.66 5.05 11.49
CA PRO A 7 -15.17 5.65 10.24
C PRO A 7 -14.17 6.59 9.55
N ARG A 8 -13.32 7.25 10.35
CA ARG A 8 -12.22 8.08 9.86
C ARG A 8 -11.12 7.27 9.18
N GLU A 9 -10.65 6.20 9.82
CA GLU A 9 -9.65 5.30 9.23
C GLU A 9 -10.19 4.59 7.98
N GLN A 10 -11.48 4.28 7.93
CA GLN A 10 -12.15 3.75 6.73
C GLN A 10 -12.19 4.78 5.60
N ALA A 11 -12.47 6.05 5.91
CA ALA A 11 -12.46 7.13 4.92
C ALA A 11 -11.04 7.38 4.38
N GLU A 12 -10.03 7.45 5.25
CA GLU A 12 -8.63 7.61 4.87
C GLU A 12 -8.12 6.41 4.05
N THR A 13 -8.50 5.19 4.44
CA THR A 13 -8.19 3.96 3.68
C THR A 13 -8.92 3.94 2.34
N SER A 14 -10.16 4.42 2.28
CA SER A 14 -10.94 4.50 1.04
C SER A 14 -10.36 5.52 0.06
N GLU A 15 -9.89 6.67 0.56
CA GLU A 15 -9.23 7.68 -0.25
C GLU A 15 -7.88 7.19 -0.78
N ALA A 16 -7.08 6.58 0.10
CA ALA A 16 -5.83 5.95 -0.29
C ALA A 16 -6.05 4.82 -1.32
N ALA A 17 -7.07 4.00 -1.12
CA ALA A 17 -7.46 2.93 -2.03
C ALA A 17 -7.82 3.48 -3.42
N ARG A 18 -8.64 4.55 -3.50
CA ARG A 18 -8.97 5.19 -4.79
C ARG A 18 -7.74 5.69 -5.53
N LYS A 19 -6.73 6.20 -4.81
CA LYS A 19 -5.48 6.68 -5.42
C LYS A 19 -4.63 5.56 -6.00
N VAL A 20 -4.70 4.35 -5.44
CA VAL A 20 -3.84 3.22 -5.84
C VAL A 20 -4.55 2.17 -6.72
N GLY A 21 -5.85 2.29 -6.96
CA GLY A 21 -6.61 1.40 -7.84
C GLY A 21 -7.62 0.48 -7.12
N GLY A 22 -7.94 0.76 -5.87
CA GLY A 22 -8.92 0.06 -5.05
C GLY A 22 -8.33 -0.55 -3.76
N TYR A 23 -9.20 -1.12 -2.93
CA TYR A 23 -8.82 -1.68 -1.63
C TYR A 23 -7.90 -2.90 -1.76
N VAL A 24 -8.16 -3.76 -2.76
CA VAL A 24 -7.31 -4.93 -3.07
C VAL A 24 -5.87 -4.50 -3.37
N GLU A 25 -5.72 -3.41 -4.12
CA GLU A 25 -4.40 -2.92 -4.49
C GLU A 25 -3.68 -2.25 -3.31
N LEU A 26 -4.44 -1.63 -2.41
CA LEU A 26 -3.92 -1.11 -1.14
C LEU A 26 -3.40 -2.24 -0.23
N LEU A 27 -4.13 -3.35 -0.11
CA LEU A 27 -3.67 -4.53 0.64
C LEU A 27 -2.37 -5.11 0.03
N ARG A 28 -2.35 -5.29 -1.29
CA ARG A 28 -1.14 -5.75 -2.01
C ARG A 28 0.07 -4.86 -1.72
N LEU A 29 -0.13 -3.53 -1.73
CA LEU A 29 0.93 -2.57 -1.43
C LEU A 29 1.39 -2.62 0.04
N GLN A 30 0.48 -2.84 0.99
CA GLN A 30 0.84 -3.02 2.40
C GLN A 30 1.70 -4.27 2.61
N ASP A 31 1.37 -5.37 1.94
CA ASP A 31 2.15 -6.61 1.99
C ASP A 31 3.56 -6.41 1.40
N GLU A 32 3.66 -5.77 0.24
CA GLU A 32 4.96 -5.44 -0.38
C GLU A 32 5.82 -4.56 0.53
N ARG A 33 5.24 -3.51 1.10
CA ARG A 33 5.93 -2.62 2.03
C ARG A 33 6.42 -3.39 3.25
N THR A 34 5.60 -4.27 3.80
CA THR A 34 5.94 -5.07 4.99
C THR A 34 7.05 -6.05 4.69
N ALA A 35 7.03 -6.71 3.53
CA ALA A 35 8.08 -7.61 3.08
C ALA A 35 9.44 -6.91 2.96
N ILE A 36 9.47 -5.68 2.43
CA ILE A 36 10.69 -4.87 2.32
C ILE A 36 11.20 -4.45 3.70
N ARG A 37 10.32 -3.95 4.57
CA ARG A 37 10.70 -3.53 5.94
C ARG A 37 11.20 -4.69 6.79
N ARG A 38 10.66 -5.90 6.63
CA ARG A 38 11.14 -7.12 7.31
C ARG A 38 12.58 -7.48 6.94
N ARG A 39 13.07 -7.03 5.78
CA ARG A 39 14.46 -7.19 5.34
C ARG A 39 15.37 -6.05 5.83
N GLY A 40 14.87 -5.13 6.63
CA GLY A 40 15.62 -3.95 7.11
C GLY A 40 15.79 -2.84 6.07
N LEU A 41 15.11 -2.92 4.92
CA LEU A 41 15.24 -1.96 3.83
C LEU A 41 14.16 -0.89 3.87
N ILE A 42 14.42 0.25 3.23
CA ILE A 42 13.44 1.33 3.11
C ILE A 42 12.53 1.06 1.91
N ALA A 43 11.21 1.05 2.13
CA ALA A 43 10.24 0.87 1.07
C ALA A 43 9.90 2.21 0.39
N LYS A 44 10.19 2.33 -0.91
CA LYS A 44 9.87 3.50 -1.73
C LYS A 44 8.71 3.20 -2.67
N LEU A 45 7.65 4.01 -2.63
CA LEU A 45 6.51 3.88 -3.54
C LEU A 45 6.88 4.42 -4.92
N THR A 46 6.61 3.66 -5.97
CA THR A 46 6.86 4.03 -7.36
C THR A 46 5.69 3.60 -8.25
N LYS A 47 5.40 4.39 -9.28
CA LYS A 47 4.39 4.06 -10.28
C LYS A 47 5.06 3.31 -11.43
N ASN A 48 4.61 2.10 -11.71
CA ASN A 48 5.08 1.32 -12.84
C ASN A 48 4.60 2.01 -14.14
N PRO A 49 5.51 2.46 -15.02
CA PRO A 49 5.14 3.16 -16.26
C PRO A 49 4.43 2.25 -17.28
N GLN A 50 4.66 0.94 -17.23
CA GLN A 50 4.07 -0.02 -18.18
C GLN A 50 2.63 -0.39 -17.84
N THR A 51 2.32 -0.51 -16.55
CA THR A 51 1.00 -0.97 -16.07
C THR A 51 0.18 0.15 -15.43
N GLY A 52 0.78 1.32 -15.19
CA GLY A 52 0.17 2.43 -14.47
C GLY A 52 -0.04 2.18 -12.97
N ARG A 53 0.31 1.00 -12.46
CA ARG A 53 0.06 0.58 -11.07
C ARG A 53 1.17 1.03 -10.14
N PHE A 54 0.84 1.31 -8.89
CA PHE A 54 1.83 1.57 -7.85
C PHE A 54 2.47 0.26 -7.37
N LYS A 55 3.74 0.31 -6.97
CA LYS A 55 4.45 -0.78 -6.31
C LYS A 55 5.46 -0.22 -5.31
N TYR A 56 5.75 -0.96 -4.25
CA TYR A 56 6.89 -0.63 -3.39
C TYR A 56 8.15 -1.30 -3.92
N ILE A 57 9.24 -0.55 -3.98
CA ILE A 57 10.59 -1.07 -4.26
C ILE A 57 11.47 -0.88 -3.03
N ALA A 58 12.45 -1.77 -2.86
CA ALA A 58 13.49 -1.56 -1.87
C ALA A 58 14.41 -0.42 -2.35
N ALA A 59 14.52 0.62 -1.54
CA ALA A 59 15.60 1.58 -1.61
C ALA A 59 16.68 1.13 -0.63
N SER A 60 17.91 1.01 -1.13
CA SER A 60 19.13 0.77 -0.36
C SER A 60 19.49 1.98 0.49
#